data_AF-A0A939A2H8-F1
#
_entry.id   AF-A0A939A2H8-F1
#
_cell.length_a   1.000
_cell.length_b   1.000
_cell.length_c   1.000
_cell.angle_alpha   90.00
_cell.angle_beta   90.00
_cell.angle_gamma   90.00
#
_symmetry.space_group_name_H-M   'P 1'
#
loop_
_entity.id
_entity.type
_entity.pdbx_description
1 polymer ?
#
loop_
_entity_poly.entity_id
_entity_poly.type
_entity_poly.pdbx_seq_one_letter_code
_entity_poly.pdbx_strand_id
1 'polypeptide(L)'
;MLIPQLQKVLTTPITQKSRQNQSRLTVIFWYSLSLTFAVGYIIMGLRQAFSSKYIVSDDAREYISWMYRYFNPDLFPGDLIADYFQSVTPIGYGILYKIIAVLNIDPIFFSKIFPIGLGIITTSYCFVACMQILPVPMAGFIASLLLNQSLCLHDDLFSGTPRDFIYPLFLAFLYYSIRFSLFGILIVLALQCLIYPLIGFVDLLILFLRLFRWQNGQITISQNRKDFILFVAAIMIAGILILPYAIQSSQFGPTITAAVARTMLEYWRGGRVSYFSHNVISYWFDGRDSGFFALIAPPQLLFGLLLPILLKFQSHFILSKQVKDEAKLLLQVVIASLIMFFTAHALAFKLHWPSRYTHHTFKIVLALAAAISITLILDATFRWSRQNGRQILILGTIMILGAGLVLYPSSLKVFPKTPYLAGQAPTLYDFLQKQPQNIVIASTSQEADNIPIFAQRTILVGKEYGLPIHTKYYAQFRKRMLDLINAQYTEDINQIKDFIQKYHVTFWLLERSAFTPEYITKNTWLQQYQPEAQQAKVKLEKSLPVLATLINSCAVFETDNLVLLKTECIKVVTKN
;
A
#
# COMPACT_ATOMS: atom_id res chain seq x y z
N MET A 1 27.95 20.27 34.28
CA MET A 1 26.62 20.92 34.03
C MET A 1 25.86 20.35 32.83
N LEU A 2 26.53 19.74 31.83
CA LEU A 2 25.90 19.28 30.58
C LEU A 2 24.89 18.12 30.74
N ILE A 3 25.21 17.09 31.55
CA ILE A 3 24.38 15.87 31.66
C ILE A 3 22.98 16.14 32.26
N PRO A 4 22.83 16.93 33.35
CA PRO A 4 21.51 17.30 33.86
C PRO A 4 20.66 18.08 32.84
N GLN A 5 21.29 18.92 32.01
CA GLN A 5 20.59 19.65 30.95
C GLN A 5 20.15 18.72 29.82
N LEU A 6 21.00 17.76 29.42
CA LEU A 6 20.65 16.73 28.44
C LEU A 6 19.49 15.87 28.92
N GLN A 7 19.52 15.37 30.16
CA GLN A 7 18.41 14.60 30.74
C GLN A 7 17.10 15.42 30.76
N LYS A 8 17.19 16.72 31.03
CA LYS A 8 16.04 17.63 31.02
C LYS A 8 15.38 17.74 29.63
N VAL A 9 16.16 17.72 28.57
CA VAL A 9 15.67 17.82 27.18
C VAL A 9 15.21 16.48 26.61
N LEU A 10 15.86 15.38 27.02
CA LEU A 10 15.70 14.06 26.41
C LEU A 10 14.65 13.19 27.11
N THR A 11 14.65 13.09 28.44
CA THR A 11 13.82 12.08 29.14
C THR A 11 12.88 12.64 30.19
N THR A 12 12.92 13.96 30.44
CA THR A 12 12.09 14.56 31.49
C THR A 12 10.64 14.76 31.01
N PRO A 13 9.64 14.22 31.73
CA PRO A 13 8.23 14.44 31.43
C PRO A 13 7.82 15.90 31.50
N ILE A 14 6.93 16.31 30.60
CA ILE A 14 6.23 17.60 30.72
C ILE A 14 5.16 17.45 31.80
N THR A 15 5.35 18.14 32.92
CA THR A 15 4.34 18.26 33.98
C THR A 15 3.67 19.63 33.91
N GLN A 16 2.43 19.74 34.41
CA GLN A 16 1.69 21.01 34.51
C GLN A 16 2.45 22.11 35.27
N LYS A 17 3.40 21.75 36.16
CA LYS A 17 4.25 22.68 36.91
C LYS A 17 5.54 23.10 36.19
N SER A 18 5.82 22.57 34.99
CA SER A 18 7.00 22.99 34.21
C SER A 18 6.85 24.43 33.74
N ARG A 19 7.94 25.23 33.74
CA ARG A 19 7.94 26.59 33.18
C ARG A 19 7.38 26.54 31.76
N GLN A 20 6.16 27.06 31.59
CA GLN A 20 5.28 26.86 30.43
C GLN A 20 5.95 27.20 29.08
N ASN A 21 6.88 28.17 29.08
CA ASN A 21 7.65 28.54 27.89
C ASN A 21 8.76 27.53 27.53
N GLN A 22 9.46 26.98 28.52
CA GLN A 22 10.57 26.06 28.26
C GLN A 22 10.07 24.69 27.77
N SER A 23 8.97 24.19 28.35
CA SER A 23 8.33 22.96 27.86
C SER A 23 7.76 23.12 26.45
N ARG A 24 7.17 24.28 26.13
CA ARG A 24 6.69 24.60 24.78
C ARG A 24 7.81 24.59 23.74
N LEU A 25 8.95 25.23 24.03
CA LEU A 25 10.10 25.24 23.12
C LEU A 25 10.65 23.83 22.86
N THR A 26 10.74 22.99 23.89
CA THR A 26 11.19 21.59 23.72
C THR A 26 10.22 20.80 22.85
N VAL A 27 8.90 20.95 23.03
CA VAL A 27 7.90 20.30 22.17
C VAL A 27 8.05 20.75 20.72
N ILE A 28 8.13 22.07 20.49
CA ILE A 28 8.29 22.64 19.14
C ILE A 28 9.55 22.10 18.48
N PHE A 29 10.68 22.07 19.19
CA PHE A 29 11.94 21.55 18.65
C PHE A 29 11.81 20.11 18.16
N TRP A 30 11.35 19.19 19.02
CA TRP A 30 11.22 17.77 18.68
C TRP A 30 10.16 17.51 17.61
N TYR A 31 9.07 18.27 17.62
CA TYR A 31 8.04 18.21 16.61
C TYR A 31 8.54 18.67 15.24
N SER A 32 9.20 19.83 15.19
CA SER A 32 9.82 20.34 13.96
C SER A 32 10.86 19.37 13.42
N LEU A 33 11.69 18.78 14.28
CA LEU A 33 12.67 17.77 13.86
C LEU A 33 11.99 16.53 13.26
N SER A 34 10.88 16.08 13.86
CA SER A 34 10.08 14.97 13.31
C SER A 34 9.59 15.26 11.90
N LEU A 35 9.05 16.47 11.69
CA LEU A 35 8.58 16.91 10.37
C LEU A 35 9.73 17.05 9.37
N THR A 36 10.88 17.57 9.78
CA THR A 36 12.06 17.69 8.92
C THR A 36 12.50 16.33 8.37
N PHE A 37 12.56 15.29 9.21
CA PHE A 37 12.89 13.94 8.73
C PHE A 37 11.82 13.36 7.82
N ALA A 38 10.54 13.49 8.19
CA ALA A 38 9.43 12.98 7.38
C ALA A 38 9.39 13.62 5.99
N VAL A 39 9.43 14.95 5.92
CA VAL A 39 9.45 15.71 4.66
C VAL A 39 10.74 15.44 3.89
N GLY A 40 11.89 15.36 4.57
CA GLY A 40 13.16 15.02 3.94
C GLY A 40 13.13 13.67 3.23
N TYR A 41 12.62 12.62 3.88
CA TYR A 41 12.51 11.30 3.28
C TYR A 41 11.53 11.26 2.09
N ILE A 42 10.39 11.96 2.19
CA ILE A 42 9.43 12.03 1.10
C ILE A 42 10.02 12.77 -0.10
N ILE A 43 10.66 13.93 0.12
CA ILE A 43 11.33 14.69 -0.95
C ILE A 43 12.39 13.85 -1.66
N MET A 44 13.15 13.02 -0.93
CA MET A 44 14.10 12.09 -1.56
C MET A 44 13.41 11.14 -2.54
N GLY A 45 12.26 10.57 -2.18
CA GLY A 45 11.49 9.70 -3.09
C GLY A 45 10.86 10.47 -4.25
N LEU A 46 10.43 11.72 -4.03
CA LEU A 46 9.87 12.57 -5.09
C LEU A 46 10.87 12.95 -6.17
N ARG A 47 12.18 12.97 -5.87
CA ARG A 47 13.20 13.17 -6.91
C ARG A 47 13.09 12.11 -8.02
N GLN A 48 12.77 10.86 -7.66
CA GLN A 48 12.50 9.81 -8.63
C GLN A 48 11.16 10.03 -9.33
N ALA A 49 10.11 10.42 -8.60
CA ALA A 49 8.78 10.66 -9.17
C ALA A 49 8.77 11.73 -10.28
N PHE A 50 9.62 12.76 -10.12
CA PHE A 50 9.69 13.91 -11.03
C PHE A 50 10.86 13.86 -12.02
N SER A 51 11.66 12.80 -12.05
CA SER A 51 12.76 12.69 -13.01
C SER A 51 12.30 12.49 -14.46
N SER A 52 11.04 12.07 -14.67
CA SER A 52 10.40 11.95 -15.98
C SER A 52 8.89 12.10 -15.87
N LYS A 53 8.24 12.59 -16.93
CA LYS A 53 6.76 12.63 -17.03
C LYS A 53 6.12 11.24 -17.02
N TYR A 54 6.85 10.21 -17.45
CA TYR A 54 6.39 8.83 -17.57
C TYR A 54 6.77 7.97 -16.36
N ILE A 55 6.86 8.57 -15.19
CA ILE A 55 7.07 7.85 -13.93
C ILE A 55 5.82 7.99 -13.09
N VAL A 56 5.33 6.87 -12.58
CA VAL A 56 4.14 6.81 -11.74
C VAL A 56 4.24 5.66 -10.74
N SER A 57 3.51 5.74 -9.62
CA SER A 57 3.44 4.61 -8.69
C SER A 57 2.82 3.39 -9.38
N ASP A 58 3.25 2.20 -8.98
CA ASP A 58 2.72 0.93 -9.50
C ASP A 58 1.18 0.87 -9.42
N ASP A 59 0.67 0.98 -8.19
CA ASP A 59 -0.76 1.00 -7.87
C ASP A 59 -1.54 2.12 -8.60
N ALA A 60 -0.89 3.21 -9.01
CA ALA A 60 -1.58 4.30 -9.69
C ALA A 60 -2.03 3.92 -11.10
N ARG A 61 -1.40 2.92 -11.75
CA ARG A 61 -1.90 2.40 -13.04
C ARG A 61 -3.31 1.84 -12.91
N GLU A 62 -3.62 1.19 -11.79
CA GLU A 62 -4.93 0.66 -11.47
C GLU A 62 -5.92 1.75 -11.03
N TYR A 63 -5.52 2.62 -10.09
CA TYR A 63 -6.44 3.55 -9.44
C TYR A 63 -6.63 4.89 -10.17
N ILE A 64 -5.65 5.36 -10.95
CA ILE A 64 -5.68 6.71 -11.53
C ILE A 64 -6.09 6.72 -13.00
N SER A 65 -5.75 5.68 -13.76
CA SER A 65 -6.00 5.63 -15.21
C SER A 65 -7.46 5.93 -15.58
N TRP A 66 -8.42 5.24 -14.96
CA TRP A 66 -9.85 5.45 -15.22
C TRP A 66 -10.37 6.82 -14.73
N MET A 67 -9.69 7.45 -13.75
CA MET A 67 -10.11 8.74 -13.19
C MET A 67 -10.00 9.89 -14.17
N TYR A 68 -9.26 9.73 -15.28
CA TYR A 68 -9.30 10.67 -16.39
C TYR A 68 -10.72 10.83 -16.98
N ARG A 69 -11.64 9.88 -16.75
CA ARG A 69 -13.08 10.03 -17.05
C ARG A 69 -13.73 11.23 -16.36
N TYR A 70 -13.19 11.71 -15.24
CA TYR A 70 -13.70 12.94 -14.60
C TYR A 70 -13.36 14.21 -15.38
N PHE A 71 -12.31 14.18 -16.20
CA PHE A 71 -11.94 15.29 -17.09
C PHE A 71 -12.61 15.16 -18.45
N ASN A 72 -12.67 13.93 -18.97
CA ASN A 72 -13.33 13.62 -20.23
C ASN A 72 -14.13 12.31 -20.11
N PRO A 73 -15.46 12.38 -20.01
CA PRO A 73 -16.33 11.21 -19.87
C PRO A 73 -16.24 10.20 -21.03
N ASP A 74 -15.77 10.62 -22.21
CA ASP A 74 -15.67 9.77 -23.41
C ASP A 74 -14.43 8.85 -23.40
N LEU A 75 -13.54 8.98 -22.41
CA LEU A 75 -12.36 8.12 -22.29
C LEU A 75 -12.71 6.70 -21.86
N PHE A 76 -12.02 5.74 -22.48
CA PHE A 76 -12.15 4.30 -22.24
C PHE A 76 -13.56 3.75 -22.51
N PRO A 77 -14.15 3.97 -23.70
CA PRO A 77 -15.52 3.54 -23.99
C PRO A 77 -15.63 2.00 -23.98
N GLY A 78 -16.52 1.44 -23.14
CA GLY A 78 -16.74 0.00 -23.05
C GLY A 78 -15.54 -0.81 -22.53
N ASP A 79 -14.62 -0.15 -21.82
CA ASP A 79 -13.38 -0.75 -21.32
C ASP A 79 -13.62 -1.54 -20.03
N LEU A 80 -13.48 -2.87 -20.12
CA LEU A 80 -13.63 -3.80 -19.00
C LEU A 80 -12.71 -3.48 -17.82
N ILE A 81 -11.47 -3.06 -18.08
CA ILE A 81 -10.47 -2.76 -17.06
C ILE A 81 -10.88 -1.48 -16.34
N ALA A 82 -11.14 -0.41 -17.09
CA ALA A 82 -11.53 0.87 -16.50
C ALA A 82 -12.84 0.76 -15.70
N ASP A 83 -13.84 0.05 -16.22
CA ASP A 83 -15.12 -0.17 -15.54
C ASP A 83 -14.95 -0.98 -14.25
N TYR A 84 -14.09 -2.00 -14.28
CA TYR A 84 -13.78 -2.81 -13.10
C TYR A 84 -13.09 -1.96 -12.02
N PHE A 85 -11.99 -1.29 -12.34
CA PHE A 85 -11.24 -0.50 -11.36
C PHE A 85 -12.03 0.71 -10.84
N GLN A 86 -12.92 1.28 -11.66
CA GLN A 86 -13.89 2.26 -11.19
C GLN A 86 -14.86 1.66 -10.16
N SER A 87 -15.32 0.42 -10.37
CA SER A 87 -16.27 -0.24 -9.45
C SER A 87 -15.69 -0.64 -8.10
N VAL A 88 -14.39 -0.96 -8.06
CA VAL A 88 -13.67 -1.36 -6.84
C VAL A 88 -12.89 -0.21 -6.20
N THR A 89 -13.03 1.01 -6.72
CA THR A 89 -12.45 2.20 -6.07
C THR A 89 -13.35 2.67 -4.92
N PRO A 90 -12.81 2.85 -3.70
CA PRO A 90 -13.57 3.41 -2.59
C PRO A 90 -14.14 4.80 -2.91
N ILE A 91 -15.41 5.01 -2.56
CA ILE A 91 -16.17 6.21 -2.97
C ILE A 91 -15.50 7.50 -2.49
N GLY A 92 -15.00 7.53 -1.25
CA GLY A 92 -14.31 8.70 -0.70
C GLY A 92 -13.03 9.04 -1.47
N TYR A 93 -12.28 8.03 -1.91
CA TYR A 93 -11.10 8.23 -2.75
C TYR A 93 -11.49 8.74 -4.15
N GLY A 94 -12.56 8.20 -4.75
CA GLY A 94 -13.10 8.69 -6.00
C GLY A 94 -13.57 10.15 -5.93
N ILE A 95 -14.25 10.53 -4.84
CA ILE A 95 -14.70 11.92 -4.59
C ILE A 95 -13.50 12.87 -4.47
N LEU A 96 -12.43 12.46 -3.79
CA LEU A 96 -11.21 13.26 -3.69
C LEU A 96 -10.68 13.60 -5.09
N TYR A 97 -10.52 12.62 -5.97
CA TYR A 97 -10.03 12.87 -7.33
C TYR A 97 -11.03 13.62 -8.20
N LYS A 98 -12.34 13.46 -7.95
CA LYS A 98 -13.37 14.28 -8.60
C LYS A 98 -13.24 15.76 -8.24
N ILE A 99 -12.93 16.09 -6.97
CA ILE A 99 -12.69 17.48 -6.54
C ILE A 99 -11.43 18.02 -7.22
N ILE A 100 -10.34 17.25 -7.25
CA ILE A 100 -9.09 17.63 -7.92
C ILE A 100 -9.32 17.85 -9.42
N ALA A 101 -10.17 17.03 -10.06
CA ALA A 101 -10.56 17.22 -11.45
C ALA A 101 -11.36 18.50 -11.69
N VAL A 102 -12.29 18.86 -10.80
CA VAL A 102 -13.02 20.15 -10.86
C VAL A 102 -12.07 21.34 -10.72
N LEU A 103 -10.98 21.18 -9.97
CA LEU A 103 -9.91 22.19 -9.85
C LEU A 103 -8.93 22.19 -11.04
N ASN A 104 -9.15 21.34 -12.04
CA ASN A 104 -8.30 21.19 -13.22
C ASN A 104 -6.83 20.84 -12.91
N ILE A 105 -6.59 20.06 -11.84
CA ILE A 105 -5.26 19.60 -11.45
C ILE A 105 -5.04 18.20 -12.02
N ASP A 106 -3.97 17.98 -12.79
CA ASP A 106 -3.66 16.65 -13.35
C ASP A 106 -3.54 15.58 -12.23
N PRO A 107 -4.21 14.43 -12.39
CA PRO A 107 -4.29 13.42 -11.33
C PRO A 107 -2.95 12.71 -11.07
N ILE A 108 -2.06 12.58 -12.06
CA ILE A 108 -0.70 12.04 -11.85
C ILE A 108 0.14 13.02 -11.06
N PHE A 109 0.06 14.32 -11.37
CA PHE A 109 0.74 15.35 -10.59
C PHE A 109 0.25 15.36 -9.14
N PHE A 110 -1.07 15.33 -8.93
CA PHE A 110 -1.65 15.29 -7.59
C PHE A 110 -1.17 14.06 -6.80
N SER A 111 -1.20 12.86 -7.40
CA SER A 111 -0.77 11.64 -6.72
C SER A 111 0.69 11.64 -6.29
N LYS A 112 1.56 12.37 -7.00
CA LYS A 112 2.97 12.56 -6.63
C LYS A 112 3.12 13.50 -5.43
N ILE A 113 2.41 14.63 -5.40
CA ILE A 113 2.60 15.63 -4.33
C ILE A 113 1.83 15.29 -3.04
N PHE A 114 0.70 14.61 -3.17
CA PHE A 114 -0.21 14.32 -2.08
C PHE A 114 0.42 13.51 -0.91
N PRO A 115 1.34 12.54 -1.16
CA PRO A 115 2.18 11.92 -0.14
C PRO A 115 2.80 12.87 0.91
N ILE A 116 3.17 14.09 0.53
CA ILE A 116 3.71 15.09 1.48
C ILE A 116 2.69 15.41 2.57
N GLY A 117 1.44 15.67 2.17
CA GLY A 117 0.34 15.96 3.09
C GLY A 117 0.04 14.77 4.00
N LEU A 118 -0.04 13.57 3.43
CA LEU A 118 -0.24 12.34 4.21
C LEU A 118 0.88 12.09 5.22
N GLY A 119 2.14 12.35 4.84
CA GLY A 119 3.30 12.21 5.71
C GLY A 119 3.36 13.20 6.85
N ILE A 120 2.99 14.46 6.59
CA ILE A 120 2.86 15.47 7.65
C ILE A 120 1.81 15.02 8.65
N ILE A 121 0.59 14.66 8.20
CA ILE A 121 -0.50 14.24 9.09
C ILE A 121 -0.13 12.99 9.89
N THR A 122 0.47 12.00 9.24
CA THR A 122 0.98 10.76 9.88
C THR A 122 2.00 11.09 10.97
N THR A 123 2.98 11.92 10.65
CA THR A 123 4.06 12.31 11.58
C THR A 123 3.50 13.08 12.77
N SER A 124 2.55 13.99 12.51
CA SER A 124 1.91 14.77 13.56
C SER A 124 1.11 13.91 14.51
N TYR A 125 0.22 13.05 14.00
CA TYR A 125 -0.57 12.16 14.86
C TYR A 125 0.30 11.14 15.61
N CYS A 126 1.34 10.58 14.97
CA CYS A 126 2.27 9.68 15.65
C CYS A 126 2.96 10.38 16.84
N PHE A 127 3.49 11.59 16.59
CA PHE A 127 4.16 12.38 17.61
C PHE A 127 3.24 12.68 18.79
N VAL A 128 2.03 13.20 18.52
CA VAL A 128 1.11 13.58 19.59
C VAL A 128 0.50 12.38 20.29
N ALA A 129 0.22 11.27 19.59
CA ALA A 129 -0.31 10.04 20.19
C ALA A 129 0.71 9.43 21.17
N CYS A 130 1.99 9.34 20.77
CA CYS A 130 3.06 8.90 21.65
C CYS A 130 3.16 9.79 22.90
N MET A 131 3.12 11.12 22.72
CA MET A 131 3.11 12.10 23.80
C MET A 131 1.89 12.01 24.73
N GLN A 132 0.74 11.54 24.24
CA GLN A 132 -0.40 11.28 25.11
C GLN A 132 -0.17 10.06 26.02
N ILE A 133 0.56 9.04 25.55
CA ILE A 133 0.89 7.82 26.30
C ILE A 133 2.05 8.07 27.28
N LEU A 134 3.15 8.66 26.81
CA LEU A 134 4.30 9.06 27.60
C LEU A 134 4.60 10.54 27.31
N PRO A 135 4.40 11.47 28.27
CA PRO A 135 4.52 12.92 28.03
C PRO A 135 5.98 13.42 27.93
N VAL A 136 6.78 12.77 27.10
CA VAL A 136 8.18 13.09 26.80
C VAL A 136 8.32 13.38 25.30
N PRO A 137 8.66 14.62 24.89
CA PRO A 137 8.73 14.99 23.47
C PRO A 137 9.69 14.17 22.62
N MET A 138 10.82 13.73 23.20
CA MET A 138 11.77 12.86 22.51
C MET A 138 11.13 11.51 22.15
N ALA A 139 10.25 10.96 22.99
CA ALA A 139 9.53 9.72 22.67
C ALA A 139 8.64 9.94 21.43
N GLY A 140 7.94 11.07 21.36
CA GLY A 140 7.19 11.46 20.16
C GLY A 140 8.07 11.53 18.92
N PHE A 141 9.25 12.13 19.02
CA PHE A 141 10.21 12.20 17.92
C PHE A 141 10.70 10.81 17.49
N ILE A 142 11.12 9.95 18.42
CA ILE A 142 11.61 8.60 18.10
C ILE A 142 10.51 7.78 17.45
N ALA A 143 9.26 7.86 17.94
CA ALA A 143 8.13 7.15 17.36
C ALA A 143 7.88 7.57 15.91
N SER A 144 7.84 8.88 15.67
CA SER A 144 7.65 9.43 14.33
C SER A 144 8.84 9.12 13.41
N LEU A 145 10.08 9.17 13.89
CA LEU A 145 11.27 8.83 13.11
C LEU A 145 11.24 7.36 12.68
N LEU A 146 11.05 6.44 13.64
CA LEU A 146 11.01 5.00 13.37
C LEU A 146 9.86 4.61 12.45
N LEU A 147 8.68 5.22 12.64
CA LEU A 147 7.55 4.99 11.75
C LEU A 147 7.89 5.46 10.33
N ASN A 148 8.32 6.71 10.14
CA ASN A 148 8.64 7.23 8.81
C ASN A 148 9.74 6.41 8.10
N GLN A 149 10.77 5.98 8.83
CA GLN A 149 11.77 5.04 8.30
C GLN A 149 11.12 3.74 7.85
N SER A 150 10.25 3.15 8.66
CA SER A 150 9.52 1.92 8.33
C SER A 150 8.64 2.07 7.08
N LEU A 151 7.96 3.21 6.93
CA LEU A 151 7.15 3.51 5.75
C LEU A 151 8.03 3.59 4.50
N CYS A 152 9.12 4.34 4.59
CA CYS A 152 10.05 4.55 3.49
C CYS A 152 10.81 3.29 3.06
N LEU A 153 10.93 2.27 3.90
CA LEU A 153 11.57 1.00 3.55
C LEU A 153 10.69 0.07 2.73
N HIS A 154 9.37 0.28 2.79
CA HIS A 154 8.39 -0.67 2.27
C HIS A 154 7.44 -0.02 1.27
N ASP A 155 7.87 1.04 0.57
CA ASP A 155 7.07 1.74 -0.44
C ASP A 155 5.69 2.23 0.03
N ASP A 156 5.49 2.28 1.34
CA ASP A 156 4.29 2.78 1.98
C ASP A 156 4.33 4.32 2.00
N LEU A 157 3.19 4.98 1.74
CA LEU A 157 3.00 6.43 1.71
C LEU A 157 3.38 7.15 0.39
N PHE A 158 4.09 6.50 -0.54
CA PHE A 158 4.55 7.13 -1.79
C PHE A 158 3.58 7.02 -2.97
N SER A 159 2.55 6.19 -2.86
CA SER A 159 1.68 5.84 -3.99
C SER A 159 0.53 6.82 -4.22
N GLY A 160 0.11 7.55 -3.18
CA GLY A 160 -1.06 8.43 -3.23
C GLY A 160 -2.38 7.69 -3.45
N THR A 161 -2.39 6.38 -3.21
CA THR A 161 -3.55 5.47 -3.39
C THR A 161 -4.30 5.26 -2.07
N PRO A 162 -5.49 4.62 -2.07
CA PRO A 162 -6.27 4.38 -0.85
C PRO A 162 -5.48 3.80 0.33
N ARG A 163 -4.52 2.91 0.06
CA ARG A 163 -3.67 2.26 1.06
C ARG A 163 -2.88 3.26 1.92
N ASP A 164 -2.42 4.35 1.32
CA ASP A 164 -1.55 5.30 2.04
C ASP A 164 -2.31 6.10 3.11
N PHE A 165 -3.65 6.13 3.04
CA PHE A 165 -4.49 6.77 4.06
C PHE A 165 -4.59 5.97 5.37
N ILE A 166 -4.15 4.71 5.39
CA ILE A 166 -4.15 3.90 6.62
C ILE A 166 -3.39 4.61 7.73
N TYR A 167 -2.20 5.12 7.45
CA TYR A 167 -1.32 5.70 8.46
C TYR A 167 -1.90 6.96 9.11
N PRO A 168 -2.25 8.02 8.37
CA PRO A 168 -2.78 9.23 8.99
C PRO A 168 -4.13 8.98 9.68
N LEU A 169 -5.02 8.17 9.09
CA LEU A 169 -6.34 7.92 9.66
C LEU A 169 -6.28 6.99 10.87
N PHE A 170 -5.53 5.89 10.83
CA PHE A 170 -5.44 4.98 11.98
C PHE A 170 -4.73 5.65 13.16
N LEU A 171 -3.69 6.45 12.92
CA LEU A 171 -3.07 7.23 14.00
C LEU A 171 -4.01 8.30 14.58
N ALA A 172 -4.82 8.96 13.74
CA ALA A 172 -5.87 9.86 14.21
C ALA A 172 -6.90 9.11 15.07
N PHE A 173 -7.30 7.91 14.66
CA PHE A 173 -8.20 7.04 15.43
C PHE A 173 -7.59 6.71 16.79
N LEU A 174 -6.31 6.30 16.84
CA LEU A 174 -5.61 6.04 18.11
C LEU A 174 -5.55 7.30 18.98
N TYR A 175 -5.22 8.46 18.41
CA TYR A 175 -5.17 9.72 19.14
C TYR A 175 -6.53 10.07 19.77
N TYR A 176 -7.62 10.05 19.00
CA TYR A 176 -8.96 10.34 19.52
C TYR A 176 -9.47 9.26 20.46
N SER A 177 -9.04 8.01 20.27
CA SER A 177 -9.29 6.88 21.16
C SER A 177 -8.60 7.02 22.50
N ILE A 178 -7.39 7.58 22.56
CA ILE A 178 -6.65 7.91 23.79
C ILE A 178 -7.32 9.11 24.49
N ARG A 179 -7.78 10.11 23.73
CA ARG A 179 -8.46 11.30 24.26
C ARG A 179 -9.93 11.07 24.61
N PHE A 180 -10.48 9.90 24.32
CA PHE A 180 -11.89 9.54 24.47
C PHE A 180 -12.85 10.55 23.77
N SER A 181 -12.46 11.03 22.58
CA SER A 181 -13.29 11.93 21.77
C SER A 181 -14.24 11.12 20.88
N LEU A 182 -15.50 10.97 21.31
CA LEU A 182 -16.52 10.22 20.57
C LEU A 182 -16.64 10.70 19.12
N PHE A 183 -16.75 12.03 18.94
CA PHE A 183 -16.89 12.63 17.62
C PHE A 183 -15.66 12.42 16.74
N GLY A 184 -14.46 12.58 17.32
CA GLY A 184 -13.21 12.34 16.58
C GLY A 184 -13.07 10.88 16.13
N ILE A 185 -13.44 9.93 16.98
CA ILE A 185 -13.44 8.50 16.65
C ILE A 185 -14.40 8.21 15.49
N LEU A 186 -15.65 8.69 15.58
CA LEU A 186 -16.65 8.42 14.56
C LEU A 186 -16.34 9.08 13.21
N ILE A 187 -15.79 10.31 13.20
CA ILE A 187 -15.34 10.96 11.96
C ILE A 187 -14.23 10.16 11.30
N VAL A 188 -13.20 9.79 12.06
CA VAL A 188 -12.05 9.08 11.49
C VAL A 188 -12.46 7.71 10.98
N LEU A 189 -13.31 6.99 11.72
CA LEU A 189 -13.88 5.73 11.25
C LEU A 189 -14.67 5.93 9.94
N ALA A 190 -15.52 6.96 9.86
CA ALA A 190 -16.25 7.26 8.64
C ALA A 190 -15.32 7.53 7.45
N LEU A 191 -14.26 8.31 7.65
CA LEU A 191 -13.24 8.57 6.62
C LEU A 191 -12.53 7.30 6.19
N GLN A 192 -12.18 6.41 7.12
CA GLN A 192 -11.60 5.11 6.78
C GLN A 192 -12.60 4.25 5.99
N CYS A 193 -13.86 4.16 6.41
CA CYS A 193 -14.90 3.42 5.66
C CYS A 193 -15.12 3.97 4.25
N LEU A 194 -14.90 5.27 4.02
CA LEU A 194 -15.03 5.89 2.70
C LEU A 194 -13.80 5.73 1.82
N ILE A 195 -12.59 5.72 2.39
CA ILE A 195 -11.33 5.76 1.64
C ILE A 195 -10.63 4.41 1.63
N TYR A 196 -10.54 3.72 2.76
CA TYR A 196 -9.90 2.41 2.89
C TYR A 196 -10.62 1.55 3.95
N PRO A 197 -11.73 0.88 3.59
CA PRO A 197 -12.63 0.24 4.54
C PRO A 197 -11.99 -0.85 5.43
N LEU A 198 -10.91 -1.47 4.96
CA LEU A 198 -10.35 -2.66 5.61
C LEU A 198 -9.88 -2.39 7.03
N ILE A 199 -9.23 -1.25 7.27
CA ILE A 199 -8.73 -0.92 8.61
C ILE A 199 -9.87 -0.63 9.59
N GLY A 200 -11.04 -0.22 9.09
CA GLY A 200 -12.24 0.01 9.90
C GLY A 200 -12.71 -1.23 10.66
N PHE A 201 -12.45 -2.45 10.15
CA PHE A 201 -12.73 -3.68 10.90
C PHE A 201 -11.87 -3.83 12.16
N VAL A 202 -10.62 -3.39 12.11
CA VAL A 202 -9.73 -3.36 13.28
C VAL A 202 -10.25 -2.34 14.30
N ASP A 203 -10.66 -1.16 13.84
CA ASP A 203 -11.24 -0.12 14.69
C ASP A 203 -12.51 -0.61 15.39
N LEU A 204 -13.42 -1.26 14.66
CA LEU A 204 -14.63 -1.85 15.24
C LEU A 204 -14.31 -2.92 16.30
N LEU A 205 -13.32 -3.78 16.07
CA LEU A 205 -12.90 -4.76 17.07
C LEU A 205 -12.25 -4.11 18.29
N ILE A 206 -11.47 -3.04 18.12
CA ILE A 206 -10.93 -2.26 19.26
C ILE A 206 -12.08 -1.69 20.09
N LEU A 207 -13.10 -1.13 19.45
CA LEU A 207 -14.29 -0.60 20.13
C LEU A 207 -15.11 -1.71 20.81
N PHE A 208 -15.21 -2.89 20.18
CA PHE A 208 -15.82 -4.07 20.79
C PHE A 208 -15.05 -4.54 22.04
N LEU A 209 -13.72 -4.67 21.94
CA LEU A 209 -12.86 -5.06 23.06
C LEU A 209 -12.97 -4.10 24.25
N ARG A 210 -13.24 -2.81 24.01
CA ARG A 210 -13.47 -1.81 25.07
C ARG A 210 -14.76 -2.02 25.86
N LEU A 211 -15.72 -2.76 25.33
CA LEU A 211 -16.91 -3.17 26.08
C LEU A 211 -16.57 -4.14 27.21
N PHE A 212 -15.39 -4.75 27.18
CA PHE A 212 -14.91 -5.68 28.18
C PHE A 212 -13.75 -5.08 28.96
N ARG A 213 -13.79 -5.19 30.28
CA ARG A 213 -12.71 -4.80 31.19
C ARG A 213 -12.16 -6.04 31.85
N TRP A 214 -10.84 -6.14 31.89
CA TRP A 214 -10.17 -7.15 32.70
C TRP A 214 -9.90 -6.55 34.08
N GLN A 215 -10.57 -7.08 35.11
CA GLN A 215 -10.39 -6.67 36.51
C GLN A 215 -10.22 -7.92 37.37
N ASN A 216 -9.11 -8.01 38.10
CA ASN A 216 -8.83 -9.11 39.05
C ASN A 216 -8.96 -10.54 38.47
N GLY A 217 -8.60 -10.74 37.20
CA GLY A 217 -8.68 -12.06 36.55
C GLY A 217 -10.07 -12.41 36.02
N GLN A 218 -11.06 -11.53 36.17
CA GLN A 218 -12.40 -11.67 35.61
C GLN A 218 -12.64 -10.65 34.50
N ILE A 219 -13.37 -11.09 33.47
CA ILE A 219 -13.84 -10.24 32.38
C ILE A 219 -15.18 -9.65 32.81
N THR A 220 -15.25 -8.34 33.00
CA THR A 220 -16.48 -7.62 33.33
C THR A 220 -16.92 -6.75 32.16
N ILE A 221 -18.23 -6.58 31.99
CA ILE A 221 -18.78 -5.69 30.97
C ILE A 221 -18.64 -4.24 31.44
N SER A 222 -18.24 -3.34 30.54
CA SER A 222 -18.09 -1.91 30.84
C SER A 222 -19.46 -1.35 31.27
N GLN A 223 -19.51 -0.69 32.43
CA GLN A 223 -20.74 -0.03 32.88
C GLN A 223 -20.92 1.37 32.27
N ASN A 224 -19.96 1.82 31.47
CA ASN A 224 -20.00 3.14 30.84
C ASN A 224 -20.88 3.13 29.59
N ARG A 225 -22.05 3.76 29.67
CA ARG A 225 -23.00 3.89 28.54
C ARG A 225 -22.35 4.46 27.28
N LYS A 226 -21.33 5.32 27.42
CA LYS A 226 -20.64 5.93 26.27
C LYS A 226 -19.92 4.89 25.42
N ASP A 227 -19.40 3.81 26.01
CA ASP A 227 -18.69 2.76 25.29
C ASP A 227 -19.66 2.00 24.37
N PHE A 228 -20.87 1.69 24.88
CA PHE A 228 -21.94 1.07 24.08
C PHE A 228 -22.48 1.97 22.99
N ILE A 229 -22.78 3.24 23.30
CA ILE A 229 -23.26 4.21 22.31
C ILE A 229 -22.24 4.35 21.19
N LEU A 230 -20.95 4.47 21.54
CA LEU A 230 -19.87 4.55 20.57
C LEU A 230 -19.81 3.32 19.68
N PHE A 231 -19.87 2.13 20.26
CA PHE A 231 -19.81 0.87 19.51
C PHE A 231 -20.98 0.71 18.54
N VAL A 232 -22.21 0.96 19.00
CA VAL A 232 -23.41 0.88 18.16
C VAL A 232 -23.36 1.93 17.04
N ALA A 233 -23.00 3.18 17.37
CA ALA A 233 -22.87 4.24 16.36
C ALA A 233 -21.79 3.91 15.32
N ALA A 234 -20.65 3.35 15.76
CA ALA A 234 -19.56 2.93 14.90
C ALA A 234 -19.99 1.82 13.93
N ILE A 235 -20.70 0.79 14.39
CA ILE A 235 -21.24 -0.27 13.54
C ILE A 235 -22.22 0.30 12.51
N MET A 236 -23.14 1.16 12.95
CA MET A 236 -24.14 1.76 12.06
C MET A 236 -23.47 2.60 10.97
N ILE A 237 -22.50 3.45 11.34
CA ILE A 237 -21.75 4.28 10.39
C ILE A 237 -20.97 3.40 9.41
N ALA A 238 -20.24 2.39 9.90
CA ALA A 238 -19.48 1.49 9.04
C ALA A 238 -20.40 0.73 8.07
N GLY A 239 -21.52 0.20 8.55
CA GLY A 239 -22.50 -0.49 7.73
C GLY A 239 -23.08 0.40 6.62
N ILE A 240 -23.50 1.62 6.96
CA ILE A 240 -24.08 2.57 6.00
C ILE A 240 -23.05 2.98 4.94
N LEU A 241 -21.80 3.26 5.34
CA LEU A 241 -20.80 3.81 4.42
C LEU A 241 -20.14 2.75 3.53
N ILE A 242 -20.03 1.50 4.00
CA ILE A 242 -19.44 0.39 3.23
C ILE A 242 -20.46 -0.20 2.24
N LEU A 243 -21.76 -0.14 2.55
CA LEU A 243 -22.81 -0.78 1.75
C LEU A 243 -22.80 -0.34 0.27
N PRO A 244 -22.72 0.95 -0.10
CA PRO A 244 -22.68 1.36 -1.50
C PRO A 244 -21.48 0.78 -2.26
N TYR A 245 -20.32 0.74 -1.62
CA TYR A 245 -19.11 0.13 -2.19
C TYR A 245 -19.27 -1.38 -2.40
N ALA A 246 -19.88 -2.09 -1.43
CA ALA A 246 -20.16 -3.52 -1.56
C ALA A 246 -21.14 -3.83 -2.70
N ILE A 247 -22.14 -2.96 -2.92
CA ILE A 247 -23.09 -3.09 -4.05
C ILE A 247 -22.37 -2.84 -5.38
N GLN A 248 -21.57 -1.78 -5.49
CA GLN A 248 -20.89 -1.42 -6.73
C GLN A 248 -19.89 -2.50 -7.18
N SER A 249 -19.06 -3.00 -6.26
CA SER A 249 -18.09 -4.06 -6.56
C SER A 249 -18.73 -5.40 -6.94
N SER A 250 -19.93 -5.70 -6.44
CA SER A 250 -20.65 -6.95 -6.73
C SER A 250 -21.04 -7.14 -8.21
N GLN A 251 -21.06 -6.07 -9.01
CA GLN A 251 -21.39 -6.11 -10.45
C GLN A 251 -20.44 -7.00 -11.27
N PHE A 252 -19.22 -7.19 -10.76
CA PHE A 252 -18.16 -8.01 -11.33
C PHE A 252 -18.07 -9.41 -10.70
N GLY A 253 -19.15 -9.86 -10.06
CA GLY A 253 -19.28 -11.19 -9.49
C GLY A 253 -18.70 -11.30 -8.07
N PRO A 254 -18.92 -12.43 -7.39
CA PRO A 254 -18.37 -12.63 -6.05
C PRO A 254 -16.85 -12.73 -6.09
N THR A 255 -16.23 -12.47 -4.94
CA THR A 255 -14.81 -12.75 -4.70
C THR A 255 -14.54 -14.26 -4.82
N ILE A 256 -13.39 -14.63 -5.38
CA ILE A 256 -12.96 -16.02 -5.53
C ILE A 256 -12.91 -16.77 -4.18
N THR A 257 -13.08 -18.10 -4.22
CA THR A 257 -12.93 -18.95 -3.04
C THR A 257 -11.52 -19.56 -2.95
N ALA A 258 -11.08 -19.90 -1.74
CA ALA A 258 -9.81 -20.61 -1.54
C ALA A 258 -9.70 -21.93 -2.31
N ALA A 259 -10.81 -22.67 -2.46
CA ALA A 259 -10.81 -23.93 -3.20
C ALA A 259 -10.46 -23.71 -4.68
N VAL A 260 -11.07 -22.71 -5.33
CA VAL A 260 -10.79 -22.39 -6.73
C VAL A 260 -9.43 -21.73 -6.89
N ALA A 261 -9.07 -20.78 -6.01
CA ALA A 261 -7.79 -20.10 -6.09
C ALA A 261 -6.58 -21.06 -5.98
N ARG A 262 -6.71 -22.17 -5.24
CA ARG A 262 -5.65 -23.19 -5.16
C ARG A 262 -5.38 -23.93 -6.47
N THR A 263 -6.34 -23.97 -7.40
CA THR A 263 -6.15 -24.61 -8.70
C THR A 263 -5.56 -23.67 -9.75
N MET A 264 -5.32 -22.41 -9.40
CA MET A 264 -4.92 -21.34 -10.31
C MET A 264 -3.45 -20.96 -10.10
N LEU A 265 -2.64 -21.01 -11.17
CA LEU A 265 -1.20 -20.69 -11.12
C LEU A 265 -0.93 -19.25 -10.67
N GLU A 266 -1.89 -18.35 -10.90
CA GLU A 266 -1.84 -16.93 -10.54
C GLU A 266 -1.68 -16.69 -9.02
N TYR A 267 -2.13 -17.65 -8.20
CA TYR A 267 -2.05 -17.58 -6.73
C TYR A 267 -0.84 -18.29 -6.13
N TRP A 268 -0.05 -19.00 -6.93
CA TRP A 268 1.16 -19.67 -6.48
C TRP A 268 2.40 -18.85 -6.82
N ARG A 269 3.56 -19.31 -6.33
CA ARG A 269 4.86 -18.62 -6.52
C ARG A 269 5.11 -18.30 -7.99
N GLY A 270 5.32 -17.01 -8.28
CA GLY A 270 5.58 -16.50 -9.63
C GLY A 270 4.32 -16.04 -10.37
N GLY A 271 3.14 -16.31 -9.82
CA GLY A 271 1.86 -15.77 -10.28
C GLY A 271 1.63 -14.32 -9.82
N ARG A 272 0.64 -13.65 -10.43
CA ARG A 272 0.31 -12.22 -10.19
C ARG A 272 0.06 -11.87 -8.72
N VAL A 273 -0.50 -12.80 -7.95
CA VAL A 273 -0.87 -12.59 -6.53
C VAL A 273 0.05 -13.37 -5.58
N SER A 274 0.50 -14.57 -5.95
CA SER A 274 1.42 -15.40 -5.12
C SER A 274 1.00 -15.53 -3.64
N TYR A 275 -0.29 -15.72 -3.35
CA TYR A 275 -0.83 -15.84 -1.99
C TYR A 275 -0.51 -17.19 -1.32
N PHE A 276 -0.53 -18.29 -2.08
CA PHE A 276 -0.24 -19.63 -1.55
C PHE A 276 1.25 -19.97 -1.67
N SER A 277 1.77 -20.65 -0.65
CA SER A 277 3.13 -21.17 -0.62
C SER A 277 3.13 -22.58 -0.03
N HIS A 278 3.95 -23.46 -0.58
CA HIS A 278 4.19 -24.78 0.01
C HIS A 278 5.01 -24.69 1.31
N ASN A 279 5.74 -23.59 1.51
CA ASN A 279 6.48 -23.35 2.74
C ASN A 279 5.54 -22.72 3.78
N VAL A 280 5.26 -23.47 4.85
CA VAL A 280 4.37 -23.04 5.95
C VAL A 280 4.86 -21.77 6.64
N ILE A 281 6.17 -21.63 6.85
CA ILE A 281 6.75 -20.41 7.44
C ILE A 281 6.49 -19.25 6.50
N SER A 282 6.70 -19.44 5.20
CA SER A 282 6.46 -18.36 4.25
C SER A 282 4.99 -18.00 4.13
N TYR A 283 4.10 -18.98 4.13
CA TYR A 283 2.67 -18.72 4.07
C TYR A 283 2.16 -17.95 5.31
N TRP A 284 2.63 -18.28 6.52
CA TRP A 284 2.11 -17.68 7.76
C TRP A 284 2.90 -16.48 8.28
N PHE A 285 4.21 -16.40 8.05
CA PHE A 285 5.08 -15.40 8.69
C PHE A 285 5.60 -14.35 7.70
N ASP A 286 6.29 -14.76 6.63
CA ASP A 286 7.04 -13.84 5.76
C ASP A 286 6.40 -13.54 4.39
N GLY A 287 5.28 -14.18 4.07
CA GLY A 287 4.56 -13.99 2.81
C GLY A 287 3.93 -12.60 2.72
N ARG A 288 4.11 -11.93 1.57
CA ARG A 288 3.68 -10.54 1.36
C ARG A 288 2.20 -10.32 1.67
N ASP A 289 1.32 -11.19 1.17
CA ASP A 289 -0.14 -11.05 1.29
C ASP A 289 -0.77 -11.97 2.34
N SER A 290 -0.07 -13.06 2.71
CA SER A 290 -0.57 -14.09 3.64
C SER A 290 0.04 -14.02 5.04
N GLY A 291 1.25 -13.48 5.17
CA GLY A 291 2.05 -13.54 6.40
C GLY A 291 1.80 -12.39 7.37
N PHE A 292 2.00 -12.63 8.67
CA PHE A 292 1.76 -11.58 9.68
C PHE A 292 2.97 -10.67 9.99
N PHE A 293 4.20 -11.09 9.64
CA PHE A 293 5.46 -10.41 10.00
C PHE A 293 6.33 -9.99 8.80
N ALA A 294 5.81 -10.11 7.57
CA ALA A 294 6.57 -10.03 6.32
C ALA A 294 7.46 -8.78 6.14
N LEU A 295 7.27 -7.71 6.93
CA LEU A 295 7.83 -6.38 6.66
C LEU A 295 8.12 -5.56 7.93
N ILE A 296 8.64 -6.20 9.00
CA ILE A 296 9.19 -5.45 10.15
C ILE A 296 10.60 -4.98 9.84
N ALA A 297 10.69 -3.74 9.37
CA ALA A 297 11.91 -2.97 9.34
C ALA A 297 11.58 -1.49 9.66
N PRO A 298 12.49 -0.73 10.28
CA PRO A 298 13.85 -1.11 10.61
C PRO A 298 13.93 -1.97 11.91
N PRO A 299 15.01 -2.74 12.16
CA PRO A 299 15.14 -3.63 13.34
C PRO A 299 14.92 -2.95 14.69
N GLN A 300 15.12 -1.64 14.76
CA GLN A 300 14.87 -0.80 15.93
C GLN A 300 13.41 -0.85 16.40
N LEU A 301 12.46 -1.20 15.53
CA LEU A 301 11.07 -1.46 15.93
C LEU A 301 10.97 -2.62 16.95
N LEU A 302 11.90 -3.56 16.95
CA LEU A 302 11.90 -4.70 17.87
C LEU A 302 12.11 -4.29 19.34
N PHE A 303 12.66 -3.08 19.61
CA PHE A 303 12.66 -2.53 20.98
C PHE A 303 11.24 -2.36 21.54
N GLY A 304 10.22 -2.30 20.69
CA GLY A 304 8.82 -2.26 21.11
C GLY A 304 8.37 -3.52 21.85
N LEU A 305 8.95 -4.68 21.54
CA LEU A 305 8.64 -5.94 22.22
C LEU A 305 9.10 -5.96 23.68
N LEU A 306 10.02 -5.07 24.06
CA LEU A 306 10.48 -4.93 25.44
C LEU A 306 9.49 -4.19 26.33
N LEU A 307 8.54 -3.43 25.77
CA LEU A 307 7.67 -2.55 26.54
C LEU A 307 6.94 -3.27 27.70
N PRO A 308 6.29 -4.43 27.51
CA PRO A 308 5.61 -5.13 28.61
C PRO A 308 6.56 -5.53 29.74
N ILE A 309 7.81 -5.90 29.40
CA ILE A 309 8.84 -6.26 30.37
C ILE A 309 9.24 -5.00 31.17
N LEU A 310 9.52 -3.90 30.49
CA LEU A 310 9.92 -2.63 31.14
C LEU A 310 8.84 -2.08 32.07
N LEU A 311 7.55 -2.19 31.69
CA LEU A 311 6.42 -1.78 32.53
C LEU A 311 6.23 -2.66 33.77
N LYS A 312 6.68 -3.92 33.74
CA LYS A 312 6.66 -4.83 34.90
C LYS A 312 7.76 -4.50 35.92
N PHE A 313 8.92 -4.05 35.47
CA PHE A 313 10.08 -3.74 36.33
C PHE A 313 10.17 -2.25 36.70
N GLN A 314 9.09 -1.69 37.26
CA GLN A 314 8.98 -0.25 37.56
C GLN A 314 10.02 0.29 38.55
N SER A 315 10.60 -0.57 39.40
CA SER A 315 11.67 -0.21 40.34
C SER A 315 12.96 0.23 39.62
N HIS A 316 13.27 -0.38 38.48
CA HIS A 316 14.45 -0.08 37.68
C HIS A 316 14.16 1.03 36.65
N PHE A 317 12.95 1.05 36.11
CA PHE A 317 12.50 2.02 35.12
C PHE A 317 11.49 2.99 35.72
N ILE A 318 11.90 3.90 36.60
CA ILE A 318 10.97 4.80 37.33
C ILE A 318 10.12 5.67 36.38
N LEU A 319 10.64 6.06 35.21
CA LEU A 319 9.86 6.79 34.19
C LEU A 319 8.65 5.98 33.67
N SER A 320 8.65 4.65 33.81
CA SER A 320 7.49 3.82 33.46
C SER A 320 6.24 4.19 34.25
N LYS A 321 6.39 4.77 35.45
CA LYS A 321 5.26 5.27 36.26
C LYS A 321 4.54 6.46 35.62
N GLN A 322 5.14 7.10 34.62
CA GLN A 322 4.56 8.19 33.85
C GLN A 322 3.91 7.70 32.55
N VAL A 323 4.08 6.42 32.20
CA VAL A 323 3.35 5.80 31.10
C VAL A 323 1.90 5.63 31.57
N LYS A 324 0.99 6.26 30.84
CA LYS A 324 -0.42 6.23 31.21
C LYS A 324 -1.09 4.92 30.81
N ASP A 325 -2.23 4.64 31.43
CA ASP A 325 -3.01 3.42 31.20
C ASP A 325 -3.50 3.28 29.74
N GLU A 326 -3.58 4.37 28.98
CA GLU A 326 -3.95 4.33 27.57
C GLU A 326 -2.92 3.57 26.70
N ALA A 327 -1.73 3.26 27.22
CA ALA A 327 -0.80 2.31 26.60
C ALA A 327 -1.45 0.92 26.35
N LYS A 328 -2.47 0.53 27.12
CA LYS A 328 -3.25 -0.70 26.91
C LYS A 328 -3.94 -0.74 25.55
N LEU A 329 -4.20 0.41 24.93
CA LEU A 329 -4.74 0.49 23.57
C LEU A 329 -3.81 -0.20 22.56
N LEU A 330 -2.49 -0.13 22.75
CA LEU A 330 -1.54 -0.80 21.87
C LEU A 330 -1.75 -2.33 21.87
N LEU A 331 -2.04 -2.91 23.03
CA LEU A 331 -2.37 -4.34 23.15
C LEU A 331 -3.73 -4.65 22.50
N GLN A 332 -4.73 -3.78 22.66
CA GLN A 332 -6.03 -3.93 21.98
C GLN A 332 -5.87 -3.94 20.46
N VAL A 333 -5.01 -3.08 19.91
CA VAL A 333 -4.69 -3.06 18.48
C VAL A 333 -4.07 -4.39 18.05
N VAL A 334 -3.11 -4.92 18.80
CA VAL A 334 -2.47 -6.21 18.49
C VAL A 334 -3.50 -7.34 18.49
N ILE A 335 -4.34 -7.42 19.52
CA ILE A 335 -5.38 -8.45 19.63
C ILE A 335 -6.37 -8.33 18.47
N ALA A 336 -6.90 -7.14 18.19
CA ALA A 336 -7.84 -6.90 17.10
C ALA A 336 -7.25 -7.24 15.73
N SER A 337 -5.99 -6.85 15.51
CA SER A 337 -5.26 -7.14 14.26
C SER A 337 -5.04 -8.63 14.04
N LEU A 338 -4.70 -9.38 15.10
CA LEU A 338 -4.54 -10.83 15.05
C LEU A 338 -5.88 -11.55 14.81
N ILE A 339 -6.95 -11.12 15.49
CA ILE A 339 -8.30 -11.66 15.25
C ILE A 339 -8.68 -11.47 13.77
N MET A 340 -8.48 -10.27 13.23
CA MET A 340 -8.76 -10.01 11.81
C MET A 340 -7.86 -10.79 10.87
N PHE A 341 -6.58 -10.95 11.19
CA PHE A 341 -5.65 -11.76 10.41
C PHE A 341 -6.13 -13.21 10.27
N PHE A 342 -6.48 -13.86 11.39
CA PHE A 342 -6.98 -15.24 11.35
C PHE A 342 -8.36 -15.34 10.69
N THR A 343 -9.23 -14.34 10.92
CA THR A 343 -10.54 -14.28 10.27
C THR A 343 -10.41 -14.12 8.76
N ALA A 344 -9.45 -13.31 8.29
CA ALA A 344 -9.18 -13.12 6.87
C ALA A 344 -8.60 -14.37 6.21
N HIS A 345 -7.79 -15.16 6.92
CA HIS A 345 -7.38 -16.49 6.47
C HIS A 345 -8.56 -17.45 6.38
N ALA A 346 -9.43 -17.48 7.39
CA ALA A 346 -10.61 -18.35 7.42
C ALA A 346 -11.62 -17.99 6.30
N LEU A 347 -11.76 -16.70 6.00
CA LEU A 347 -12.65 -16.16 4.98
C LEU A 347 -11.91 -15.70 3.71
N ALA A 348 -10.79 -16.37 3.38
CA ALA A 348 -9.85 -15.99 2.31
C ALA A 348 -10.49 -15.23 1.13
N PHE A 349 -9.89 -14.08 0.79
CA PHE A 349 -10.29 -13.13 -0.26
C PHE A 349 -11.58 -12.33 -0.01
N LYS A 350 -12.52 -12.78 0.85
CA LYS A 350 -13.70 -11.97 1.22
C LYS A 350 -13.35 -10.76 2.08
N LEU A 351 -12.34 -10.92 2.94
CA LEU A 351 -11.78 -9.86 3.78
C LEU A 351 -10.43 -9.39 3.24
N HIS A 352 -10.20 -9.52 1.92
CA HIS A 352 -8.93 -9.19 1.28
C HIS A 352 -7.74 -9.99 1.87
N TRP A 353 -6.53 -9.42 1.80
CA TRP A 353 -5.28 -10.05 2.23
C TRP A 353 -5.11 -10.01 3.76
N PRO A 354 -4.88 -11.15 4.44
CA PRO A 354 -4.62 -11.22 5.87
C PRO A 354 -3.51 -10.29 6.35
N SER A 355 -2.40 -10.18 5.59
CA SER A 355 -1.25 -9.35 5.98
C SER A 355 -1.61 -7.88 6.17
N ARG A 356 -2.65 -7.38 5.48
CA ARG A 356 -3.10 -5.97 5.57
C ARG A 356 -3.60 -5.59 6.96
N TYR A 357 -4.03 -6.57 7.76
CA TYR A 357 -4.51 -6.33 9.12
C TYR A 357 -3.38 -6.22 10.15
N THR A 358 -2.22 -6.85 9.92
CA THR A 358 -1.09 -6.85 10.86
C THR A 358 0.06 -5.98 10.39
N HIS A 359 0.39 -5.98 9.09
CA HIS A 359 1.50 -5.23 8.51
C HIS A 359 1.47 -3.75 8.89
N HIS A 360 0.35 -3.09 8.61
CA HIS A 360 0.22 -1.65 8.82
C HIS A 360 0.06 -1.29 10.31
N THR A 361 -0.74 -2.06 11.05
CA THR A 361 -1.02 -1.81 12.48
C THR A 361 0.19 -2.11 13.36
N PHE A 362 0.94 -3.18 13.08
CA PHE A 362 2.12 -3.56 13.85
C PHE A 362 3.24 -2.55 13.67
N LYS A 363 3.43 -1.98 12.47
CA LYS A 363 4.39 -0.87 12.28
C LYS A 363 4.12 0.29 13.23
N ILE A 364 2.85 0.69 13.34
CA ILE A 364 2.42 1.80 14.21
C ILE A 364 2.61 1.42 15.68
N VAL A 365 2.12 0.24 16.10
CA VAL A 365 2.24 -0.22 17.48
C VAL A 365 3.70 -0.37 17.90
N LEU A 366 4.53 -1.01 17.07
CA LEU A 366 5.94 -1.22 17.36
C LEU A 366 6.72 0.09 17.36
N ALA A 367 6.41 1.05 16.49
CA ALA A 367 7.07 2.37 16.51
C ALA A 367 6.76 3.13 17.81
N LEU A 368 5.49 3.16 18.22
CA LEU A 368 5.08 3.78 19.49
C LEU A 368 5.71 3.07 20.68
N ALA A 369 5.65 1.73 20.72
CA ALA A 369 6.19 0.93 21.81
C ALA A 369 7.73 1.02 21.87
N ALA A 370 8.42 0.98 20.74
CA ALA A 370 9.89 1.09 20.67
C ALA A 370 10.35 2.44 21.17
N ALA A 371 9.67 3.52 20.79
CA ALA A 371 10.01 4.85 21.26
C ALA A 371 9.86 5.00 22.78
N ILE A 372 8.77 4.46 23.34
CA ILE A 372 8.58 4.41 24.79
C ILE A 372 9.69 3.58 25.45
N SER A 373 9.94 2.35 24.97
CA SER A 373 10.97 1.46 25.50
C SER A 373 12.36 2.11 25.49
N ILE A 374 12.77 2.68 24.36
CA ILE A 374 14.06 3.35 24.20
C ILE A 374 14.17 4.54 25.18
N THR A 375 13.10 5.33 25.31
CA THR A 375 13.07 6.47 26.24
C THR A 375 13.19 6.02 27.70
N LEU A 376 12.51 4.93 28.08
CA LEU A 376 12.60 4.34 29.42
C LEU A 376 14.00 3.80 29.73
N ILE A 377 14.60 3.08 28.77
CA ILE A 377 15.96 2.55 28.88
C ILE A 377 16.95 3.71 29.04
N LEU A 378 16.86 4.72 28.19
CA LEU A 378 17.75 5.88 28.24
C LEU A 378 17.65 6.63 29.58
N ASP A 379 16.44 6.82 30.10
CA ASP A 379 16.22 7.45 31.40
C ASP A 379 16.81 6.64 32.57
N ALA A 380 16.69 5.31 32.52
CA ALA A 380 17.33 4.43 33.49
C ALA A 380 18.86 4.53 33.40
N THR A 381 19.43 4.58 32.19
CA THR A 381 20.88 4.75 32.00
C THR A 381 21.37 6.09 32.52
N PHE A 382 20.61 7.19 32.33
CA PHE A 382 20.94 8.50 32.92
C PHE A 382 21.04 8.43 34.44
N ARG A 383 20.05 7.82 35.11
CA ARG A 383 20.06 7.66 36.57
C ARG A 383 21.24 6.83 37.05
N TRP A 384 21.45 5.67 36.44
CA TRP A 384 22.53 4.75 36.82
C TRP A 384 23.91 5.39 36.62
N SER A 385 24.12 6.09 35.49
CA SER A 385 25.37 6.80 35.20
C SER A 385 25.65 7.88 36.25
N ARG A 386 24.61 8.64 36.64
CA ARG A 386 24.73 9.68 37.68
C ARG A 386 25.07 9.12 39.06
N GLN A 387 24.47 8.00 39.44
CA GLN A 387 24.75 7.33 40.73
C GLN A 387 26.18 6.78 40.79
N ASN A 388 26.73 6.29 39.68
CA ASN A 388 28.04 5.63 39.63
C ASN A 388 29.17 6.53 39.10
N GLY A 389 28.93 7.82 38.85
CA GLY A 389 29.93 8.76 38.33
C GLY A 389 30.39 8.49 36.88
N ARG A 390 29.70 7.61 36.12
CA ARG A 390 30.12 7.15 34.78
C ARG A 390 29.61 8.04 33.65
N GLN A 391 29.98 9.32 33.68
CA GLN A 391 29.46 10.36 32.77
C GLN A 391 29.82 10.13 31.29
N ILE A 392 30.98 9.54 31.01
CA ILE A 392 31.42 9.24 29.63
C ILE A 392 30.53 8.16 29.00
N LEU A 393 30.09 7.17 29.78
CA LEU A 393 29.31 6.05 29.28
C LEU A 393 27.92 6.48 28.80
N ILE A 394 27.27 7.43 29.49
CA ILE A 394 25.97 7.96 29.04
C ILE A 394 26.11 8.79 27.76
N LEU A 395 27.18 9.58 27.61
CA LEU A 395 27.45 10.34 26.39
C LEU A 395 27.70 9.39 25.21
N GLY A 396 28.49 8.35 25.40
CA GLY A 396 28.69 7.30 24.40
C GLY A 396 27.39 6.59 24.03
N THR A 397 26.54 6.27 25.02
CA THR A 397 25.23 5.63 24.80
C THR A 397 24.31 6.53 23.97
N ILE A 398 24.20 7.83 24.29
CA ILE A 398 23.40 8.79 23.54
C ILE A 398 23.91 8.91 22.10
N MET A 399 25.23 8.99 21.92
CA MET A 399 25.84 9.12 20.59
C MET A 399 25.56 7.87 19.74
N ILE A 400 25.81 6.67 20.27
CA ILE A 400 25.57 5.40 19.56
C ILE A 400 24.09 5.23 19.25
N LEU A 401 23.21 5.48 20.22
CA LEU A 401 21.76 5.36 20.02
C LEU A 401 21.25 6.41 19.02
N GLY A 402 21.68 7.65 19.14
CA GLY A 402 21.32 8.73 18.21
C GLY A 402 21.80 8.44 16.79
N ALA A 403 23.04 8.00 16.62
CA ALA A 403 23.59 7.57 15.34
C ALA A 403 22.83 6.37 14.77
N GLY A 404 22.59 5.33 15.59
CA GLY A 404 21.85 4.14 15.18
C GLY A 404 20.38 4.39 14.82
N LEU A 405 19.75 5.43 15.38
CA LEU A 405 18.39 5.84 15.01
C LEU A 405 18.38 6.71 13.76
N VAL A 406 19.26 7.71 13.68
CA VAL A 406 19.21 8.73 12.61
C VAL A 406 19.94 8.29 11.35
N LEU A 407 21.10 7.64 11.48
CA LEU A 407 21.97 7.28 10.35
C LEU A 407 21.69 5.88 9.80
N TYR A 408 20.77 5.13 10.40
CA TYR A 408 20.39 3.80 9.89
C TYR A 408 20.02 3.81 8.41
N PRO A 409 19.19 4.74 7.89
CA PRO A 409 18.88 4.78 6.46
C PRO A 409 20.12 4.95 5.56
N SER A 410 21.15 5.65 6.03
CA SER A 410 22.41 5.84 5.30
C SER A 410 23.24 4.56 5.17
N SER A 411 22.97 3.54 6.00
CA SER A 411 23.60 2.21 5.89
C SER A 411 22.98 1.32 4.81
N LEU A 412 21.85 1.72 4.25
CA LEU A 412 21.09 0.91 3.30
C LEU A 412 21.50 1.26 1.87
N LYS A 413 21.51 0.24 0.99
CA LYS A 413 21.82 0.44 -0.44
C LYS A 413 20.77 1.29 -1.15
N VAL A 414 19.51 1.15 -0.75
CA VAL A 414 18.36 1.84 -1.35
C VAL A 414 17.49 2.38 -0.22
N PHE A 415 17.39 3.71 -0.14
CA PHE A 415 16.47 4.41 0.74
C PHE A 415 16.17 5.82 0.19
N PRO A 416 14.91 6.27 0.16
CA PRO A 416 13.71 5.47 0.39
C PRO A 416 13.50 4.44 -0.73
N LYS A 417 12.81 3.34 -0.42
CA LYS A 417 12.26 2.44 -1.42
C LYS A 417 10.93 3.02 -1.91
N THR A 418 10.82 3.26 -3.21
CA THR A 418 9.60 3.84 -3.80
C THR A 418 8.89 2.82 -4.69
N PRO A 419 7.57 2.94 -4.88
CA PRO A 419 6.80 2.11 -5.79
C PRO A 419 6.83 2.65 -7.23
N TYR A 420 7.69 3.63 -7.54
CA TYR A 420 7.68 4.32 -8.82
C TYR A 420 8.26 3.46 -9.93
N LEU A 421 7.45 3.21 -10.96
CA LEU A 421 7.88 2.59 -12.21
C LEU A 421 7.95 3.63 -13.33
N ALA A 422 8.96 3.48 -14.18
CA ALA A 422 9.14 4.29 -15.38
C ALA A 422 8.59 3.54 -16.59
N GLY A 423 7.73 4.19 -17.36
CA GLY A 423 7.36 3.77 -18.69
C GLY A 423 8.58 3.81 -19.62
N GLN A 424 8.79 2.74 -20.40
CA GLN A 424 10.01 2.56 -21.19
C GLN A 424 9.87 3.07 -22.63
N ALA A 425 8.65 3.35 -23.10
CA ALA A 425 8.38 3.82 -24.46
C ALA A 425 7.70 5.20 -24.54
N PRO A 426 8.37 6.30 -24.12
CA PRO A 426 7.88 7.68 -24.27
C PRO A 426 7.23 8.03 -25.62
N THR A 427 7.91 7.68 -26.72
CA THR A 427 7.48 7.98 -28.09
C THR A 427 6.25 7.19 -28.51
N LEU A 428 6.06 5.98 -27.97
CA LEU A 428 4.84 5.20 -28.17
C LEU A 428 3.65 5.89 -27.51
N TYR A 429 3.82 6.39 -26.28
CA TYR A 429 2.75 7.08 -25.57
C TYR A 429 2.32 8.37 -26.30
N ASP A 430 3.31 9.18 -26.71
CA ASP A 430 3.05 10.41 -27.47
C ASP A 430 2.38 10.11 -28.84
N PHE A 431 2.70 8.97 -29.47
CA PHE A 431 2.03 8.52 -30.70
C PHE A 431 0.58 8.11 -30.44
N LEU A 432 0.34 7.27 -29.42
CA LEU A 432 -0.98 6.75 -29.08
C LEU A 432 -1.93 7.84 -28.57
N GLN A 433 -1.41 8.83 -27.86
CA GLN A 433 -2.20 9.96 -27.35
C GLN A 433 -2.79 10.81 -28.48
N LYS A 434 -2.22 10.77 -29.70
CA LYS A 434 -2.75 11.46 -30.90
C LYS A 434 -3.81 10.65 -31.66
N GLN A 435 -3.99 9.37 -31.33
CA GLN A 435 -4.98 8.52 -31.99
C GLN A 435 -6.39 8.78 -31.44
N PRO A 436 -7.47 8.32 -32.10
CA PRO A 436 -8.83 8.41 -31.54
C PRO A 436 -8.96 7.78 -30.15
N GLN A 437 -9.91 8.23 -29.33
CA GLN A 437 -10.06 7.75 -27.95
C GLN A 437 -10.69 6.34 -27.84
N ASN A 438 -11.39 5.91 -28.90
CA ASN A 438 -12.08 4.62 -28.97
C ASN A 438 -11.22 3.47 -29.50
N ILE A 439 -9.92 3.69 -29.72
CA ILE A 439 -9.02 2.61 -30.16
C ILE A 439 -8.82 1.59 -29.04
N VAL A 440 -8.62 0.34 -29.44
CA VAL A 440 -8.24 -0.76 -28.54
C VAL A 440 -6.87 -1.29 -28.94
N ILE A 441 -5.96 -1.37 -27.99
CA ILE A 441 -4.62 -1.94 -28.19
C ILE A 441 -4.55 -3.34 -27.59
N ALA A 442 -4.19 -4.33 -28.41
CA ALA A 442 -3.90 -5.69 -27.95
C ALA A 442 -2.38 -5.88 -27.78
N SER A 443 -1.95 -6.52 -26.69
CA SER A 443 -0.54 -6.81 -26.46
C SER A 443 -0.32 -7.87 -25.39
N THR A 444 0.71 -8.69 -25.56
CA THR A 444 1.25 -9.56 -24.50
C THR A 444 2.40 -8.91 -23.71
N SER A 445 2.85 -7.72 -24.14
CA SER A 445 3.98 -7.03 -23.51
C SER A 445 3.58 -6.39 -22.19
N GLN A 446 4.50 -6.39 -21.22
CA GLN A 446 4.31 -5.64 -19.96
C GLN A 446 4.24 -4.13 -20.20
N GLU A 447 4.81 -3.62 -21.30
CA GLU A 447 4.75 -2.20 -21.63
C GLU A 447 3.31 -1.71 -21.85
N ALA A 448 2.39 -2.60 -22.22
CA ALA A 448 0.98 -2.27 -22.38
C ALA A 448 0.34 -1.80 -21.07
N ASP A 449 0.87 -2.19 -19.91
CA ASP A 449 0.34 -1.78 -18.60
C ASP A 449 0.37 -0.25 -18.42
N ASN A 450 1.34 0.41 -19.07
CA ASN A 450 1.58 1.84 -19.00
C ASN A 450 0.71 2.67 -19.97
N ILE A 451 0.06 2.04 -20.95
CA ILE A 451 -0.72 2.73 -21.99
C ILE A 451 -1.94 3.46 -21.41
N PRO A 452 -2.78 2.84 -20.54
CA PRO A 452 -3.96 3.53 -20.02
C PRO A 452 -3.62 4.80 -19.24
N ILE A 453 -2.54 4.78 -18.46
CA ILE A 453 -2.17 5.93 -17.63
C ILE A 453 -1.45 7.03 -18.41
N PHE A 454 -0.58 6.70 -19.37
CA PHE A 454 0.22 7.71 -20.07
C PHE A 454 -0.35 8.15 -21.41
N ALA A 455 -1.07 7.27 -22.12
CA ALA A 455 -1.67 7.59 -23.41
C ALA A 455 -3.19 7.75 -23.34
N GLN A 456 -3.83 7.38 -22.21
CA GLN A 456 -5.29 7.44 -22.04
C GLN A 456 -6.03 6.66 -23.12
N ARG A 457 -5.55 5.44 -23.43
CA ARG A 457 -6.14 4.55 -24.43
C ARG A 457 -6.42 3.18 -23.84
N THR A 458 -7.50 2.56 -24.32
CA THR A 458 -7.93 1.23 -23.91
C THR A 458 -6.93 0.17 -24.33
N ILE A 459 -6.59 -0.71 -23.41
CA ILE A 459 -5.88 -1.96 -23.71
C ILE A 459 -6.82 -3.14 -23.52
N LEU A 460 -6.61 -4.20 -24.31
CA LEU A 460 -7.45 -5.39 -24.21
C LEU A 460 -7.20 -6.16 -22.90
N VAL A 461 -5.93 -6.31 -22.56
CA VAL A 461 -5.38 -6.99 -21.38
C VAL A 461 -4.04 -6.35 -21.01
N GLY A 462 -3.65 -6.47 -19.74
CA GLY A 462 -2.34 -6.08 -19.22
C GLY A 462 -2.04 -6.81 -17.91
N LYS A 463 -0.77 -7.10 -17.64
CA LYS A 463 -0.34 -7.87 -16.48
C LYS A 463 -0.76 -7.20 -15.18
N GLU A 464 -0.61 -5.88 -15.09
CA GLU A 464 -1.01 -5.11 -13.90
C GLU A 464 -2.49 -5.34 -13.58
N TYR A 465 -3.35 -5.23 -14.59
CA TYR A 465 -4.80 -5.29 -14.47
C TYR A 465 -5.37 -6.71 -14.29
N GLY A 466 -4.54 -7.75 -14.42
CA GLY A 466 -4.93 -9.16 -14.34
C GLY A 466 -5.18 -9.66 -12.93
N LEU A 467 -6.02 -8.98 -12.13
CA LEU A 467 -6.31 -9.35 -10.74
C LEU A 467 -7.42 -10.42 -10.62
N PRO A 468 -7.11 -11.65 -10.18
CA PRO A 468 -8.09 -12.76 -10.11
C PRO A 468 -9.07 -12.71 -8.93
N ILE A 469 -9.43 -11.52 -8.45
CA ILE A 469 -10.24 -11.35 -7.23
C ILE A 469 -11.73 -11.60 -7.49
N HIS A 470 -12.33 -10.86 -8.43
CA HIS A 470 -13.76 -10.97 -8.74
C HIS A 470 -13.98 -11.88 -9.94
N THR A 471 -14.79 -12.91 -9.75
CA THR A 471 -14.90 -14.06 -10.67
C THR A 471 -15.40 -13.69 -12.07
N LYS A 472 -16.38 -12.79 -12.22
CA LYS A 472 -16.94 -12.40 -13.52
C LYS A 472 -16.00 -11.44 -14.29
N TYR A 473 -15.30 -10.55 -13.59
CA TYR A 473 -14.23 -9.75 -14.20
C TYR A 473 -13.13 -10.66 -14.72
N TYR A 474 -12.59 -11.51 -13.83
CA TYR A 474 -11.42 -12.30 -14.16
C TYR A 474 -11.70 -13.37 -15.23
N ALA A 475 -12.90 -13.96 -15.27
CA ALA A 475 -13.27 -14.88 -16.33
C ALA A 475 -13.22 -14.22 -17.73
N GLN A 476 -13.73 -12.99 -17.84
CA GLN A 476 -13.67 -12.23 -19.10
C GLN A 476 -12.25 -11.80 -19.44
N PHE A 477 -11.51 -11.29 -18.46
CA PHE A 477 -10.11 -10.92 -18.62
C PHE A 477 -9.26 -12.11 -19.08
N ARG A 478 -9.38 -13.26 -18.40
CA ARG A 478 -8.67 -14.49 -18.73
C ARG A 478 -9.01 -14.96 -20.14
N LYS A 479 -10.31 -14.97 -20.52
CA LYS A 479 -10.72 -15.32 -21.89
C LYS A 479 -10.06 -14.41 -22.94
N ARG A 480 -10.02 -13.10 -22.72
CA ARG A 480 -9.33 -12.16 -23.62
C ARG A 480 -7.84 -12.48 -23.76
N MET A 481 -7.18 -12.84 -22.66
CA MET A 481 -5.77 -13.21 -22.67
C MET A 481 -5.51 -14.52 -23.43
N LEU A 482 -6.34 -15.56 -23.19
CA LEU A 482 -6.22 -16.84 -23.91
C LEU A 482 -6.45 -16.66 -25.42
N ASP A 483 -7.49 -15.91 -25.79
CA ASP A 483 -7.78 -15.58 -27.18
C ASP A 483 -6.63 -14.79 -27.83
N LEU A 484 -6.02 -13.85 -27.09
CA LEU A 484 -4.87 -13.08 -27.55
C LEU A 484 -3.63 -13.96 -27.80
N ILE A 485 -3.29 -14.85 -26.86
CA ILE A 485 -2.17 -15.79 -27.03
C ILE A 485 -2.41 -16.66 -28.26
N ASN A 486 -3.61 -17.23 -28.39
CA ASN A 486 -3.94 -18.08 -29.53
C ASN A 486 -3.84 -17.33 -30.86
N ALA A 487 -4.36 -16.10 -30.93
CA ALA A 487 -4.32 -15.30 -32.14
C ALA A 487 -2.92 -14.78 -32.48
N GLN A 488 -2.09 -14.43 -31.48
CA GLN A 488 -0.72 -13.95 -31.72
C GLN A 488 0.19 -15.03 -32.33
N TYR A 489 -0.02 -16.29 -31.94
CA TYR A 489 0.85 -17.42 -32.28
C TYR A 489 0.22 -18.41 -33.29
N THR A 490 -0.80 -17.98 -34.02
CA THR A 490 -1.46 -18.82 -35.04
C THR A 490 -0.82 -18.69 -36.42
N GLU A 491 -0.95 -19.76 -37.21
CA GLU A 491 -0.59 -19.81 -38.64
C GLU A 491 -1.78 -19.44 -39.54
N ASP A 492 -2.97 -19.25 -38.96
CA ASP A 492 -4.19 -18.96 -39.71
C ASP A 492 -4.56 -17.47 -39.62
N ILE A 493 -4.41 -16.76 -40.73
CA ILE A 493 -4.79 -15.34 -40.82
C ILE A 493 -6.25 -15.09 -40.46
N ASN A 494 -7.16 -16.05 -40.70
CA ASN A 494 -8.57 -15.87 -40.38
C ASN A 494 -8.80 -15.79 -38.87
N GLN A 495 -8.06 -16.58 -38.07
CA GLN A 495 -8.13 -16.48 -36.61
C GLN A 495 -7.67 -15.11 -36.10
N ILE A 496 -6.67 -14.50 -36.75
CA ILE A 496 -6.23 -13.13 -36.43
C ILE A 496 -7.33 -12.13 -36.79
N LYS A 497 -7.95 -12.24 -37.97
CA LYS A 497 -9.03 -11.36 -38.42
C LYS A 497 -10.26 -11.46 -37.51
N ASP A 498 -10.66 -12.68 -37.15
CA ASP A 498 -11.78 -12.95 -36.25
C ASP A 498 -11.51 -12.35 -34.87
N PHE A 499 -10.29 -12.49 -34.35
CA PHE A 499 -9.87 -11.86 -33.10
C PHE A 499 -9.96 -10.33 -33.15
N ILE A 500 -9.43 -9.73 -34.22
CA ILE A 500 -9.48 -8.28 -34.44
C ILE A 500 -10.94 -7.80 -34.49
N GLN A 501 -11.82 -8.52 -35.19
CA GLN A 501 -13.24 -8.17 -35.30
C GLN A 501 -13.96 -8.33 -33.97
N LYS A 502 -13.76 -9.44 -33.26
CA LYS A 502 -14.41 -9.78 -31.99
C LYS A 502 -14.10 -8.77 -30.88
N TYR A 503 -12.86 -8.27 -30.83
CA TYR A 503 -12.41 -7.36 -29.78
C TYR A 503 -12.21 -5.92 -30.25
N HIS A 504 -12.58 -5.61 -31.50
CA HIS A 504 -12.41 -4.29 -32.13
C HIS A 504 -10.99 -3.73 -32.00
N VAL A 505 -9.98 -4.60 -32.07
CA VAL A 505 -8.58 -4.22 -31.92
C VAL A 505 -8.21 -3.28 -33.05
N THR A 506 -7.69 -2.10 -32.71
CA THR A 506 -7.22 -1.11 -33.69
C THR A 506 -5.72 -1.25 -33.92
N PHE A 507 -4.97 -1.44 -32.83
CA PHE A 507 -3.52 -1.63 -32.88
C PHE A 507 -3.09 -2.89 -32.14
N TRP A 508 -2.02 -3.51 -32.62
CA TRP A 508 -1.38 -4.66 -31.98
C TRP A 508 0.05 -4.29 -31.61
N LEU A 509 0.35 -4.20 -30.33
CA LEU A 509 1.69 -3.89 -29.82
C LEU A 509 2.44 -5.20 -29.55
N LEU A 510 3.62 -5.33 -30.14
CA LEU A 510 4.47 -6.51 -30.06
C LEU A 510 5.87 -6.12 -29.57
N GLU A 511 6.48 -6.99 -28.77
CA GLU A 511 7.93 -6.99 -28.59
C GLU A 511 8.58 -7.73 -29.75
N ARG A 512 9.72 -7.26 -30.25
CA ARG A 512 10.41 -7.94 -31.36
C ARG A 512 10.81 -9.37 -31.01
N SER A 513 11.09 -9.64 -29.74
CA SER A 513 11.43 -10.97 -29.22
C SER A 513 10.22 -11.89 -29.04
N ALA A 514 8.99 -11.41 -29.24
CA ALA A 514 7.75 -12.12 -28.90
C ALA A 514 7.57 -13.45 -29.64
N PHE A 515 8.21 -13.62 -30.81
CA PHE A 515 8.11 -14.80 -31.67
C PHE A 515 9.25 -15.81 -31.47
N THR A 516 9.84 -15.86 -30.27
CA THR A 516 10.83 -16.87 -29.89
C THR A 516 10.26 -17.83 -28.83
N PRO A 517 10.54 -19.15 -28.89
CA PRO A 517 10.12 -20.09 -27.84
C PRO A 517 10.64 -19.71 -26.44
N GLU A 518 11.81 -19.08 -26.39
CA GLU A 518 12.44 -18.60 -25.16
C GLU A 518 11.66 -17.44 -24.52
N TYR A 519 11.08 -16.54 -25.32
CA TYR A 519 10.22 -15.47 -24.82
C TYR A 519 9.06 -16.02 -24.01
N ILE A 520 8.33 -17.02 -24.55
CA ILE A 520 7.21 -17.65 -23.83
C ILE A 520 7.72 -18.33 -22.55
N THR A 521 8.83 -19.07 -22.63
CA THR A 521 9.36 -19.84 -21.49
C THR A 521 9.79 -18.93 -20.33
N LYS A 522 10.42 -17.78 -20.62
CA LYS A 522 10.89 -16.83 -19.60
C LYS A 522 9.80 -15.87 -19.11
N ASN A 523 8.72 -15.70 -19.87
CA ASN A 523 7.67 -14.75 -19.53
C ASN A 523 6.68 -15.35 -18.52
N THR A 524 6.88 -15.02 -17.24
CA THR A 524 6.01 -15.47 -16.14
C THR A 524 4.57 -14.99 -16.26
N TRP A 525 4.31 -13.93 -17.03
CA TRP A 525 2.94 -13.50 -17.32
C TRP A 525 2.24 -14.48 -18.25
N LEU A 526 2.88 -14.90 -19.34
CA LEU A 526 2.31 -15.88 -20.27
C LEU A 526 2.17 -17.27 -19.64
N GLN A 527 3.15 -17.68 -18.83
CA GLN A 527 3.15 -19.01 -18.19
C GLN A 527 1.96 -19.27 -17.26
N GLN A 528 1.22 -18.24 -16.84
CA GLN A 528 -0.02 -18.37 -16.04
C GLN A 528 -1.23 -18.85 -16.88
N TYR A 529 -1.13 -18.77 -18.20
CA TYR A 529 -2.23 -19.04 -19.13
C TYR A 529 -2.02 -20.37 -19.87
N GLN A 530 -2.07 -21.47 -19.10
CA GLN A 530 -1.99 -22.83 -19.63
C GLN A 530 -3.37 -23.39 -20.00
N PRO A 531 -3.47 -24.26 -21.02
CA PRO A 531 -2.37 -24.82 -21.85
C PRO A 531 -1.90 -23.94 -23.04
N GLU A 532 -2.54 -22.79 -23.29
CA GLU A 532 -2.35 -21.95 -24.47
C GLU A 532 -0.91 -21.46 -24.63
N ALA A 533 -0.25 -21.07 -23.52
CA ALA A 533 1.15 -20.69 -23.55
C ALA A 533 2.06 -21.84 -24.01
N GLN A 534 1.84 -23.06 -23.53
CA GLN A 534 2.61 -24.23 -23.95
C GLN A 534 2.33 -24.58 -25.43
N GLN A 535 1.08 -24.49 -25.86
CA GLN A 535 0.72 -24.72 -27.27
C GLN A 535 1.36 -23.68 -28.20
N ALA A 536 1.36 -22.40 -27.81
CA ALA A 536 2.03 -21.33 -28.54
C ALA A 536 3.54 -21.58 -28.67
N LYS A 537 4.19 -22.05 -27.60
CA LYS A 537 5.60 -22.46 -27.65
C LYS A 537 5.85 -23.57 -28.67
N VAL A 538 5.05 -24.64 -28.63
CA VAL A 538 5.19 -25.78 -29.55
C VAL A 538 4.94 -25.37 -31.01
N LYS A 539 4.02 -24.41 -31.26
CA LYS A 539 3.80 -23.84 -32.60
C LYS A 539 5.03 -23.07 -33.09
N LEU A 540 5.61 -22.19 -32.26
CA LEU A 540 6.80 -21.42 -32.59
C LEU A 540 8.03 -22.28 -32.91
N GLU A 541 8.14 -23.48 -32.32
CA GLU A 541 9.22 -24.43 -32.63
C GLU A 541 9.09 -25.08 -34.01
N LYS A 542 7.88 -25.09 -34.59
CA LYS A 542 7.60 -25.73 -35.88
C LYS A 542 7.58 -24.75 -37.05
N SER A 543 7.00 -23.58 -36.84
CA SER A 543 6.71 -22.62 -37.91
C SER A 543 6.70 -21.18 -37.39
N LEU A 544 6.83 -20.23 -38.32
CA LEU A 544 6.71 -18.81 -38.01
C LEU A 544 5.23 -18.39 -38.08
N PRO A 545 4.64 -17.80 -37.01
CA PRO A 545 3.26 -17.34 -37.02
C PRO A 545 3.02 -16.23 -38.05
N VAL A 546 1.79 -16.17 -38.59
CA VAL A 546 1.45 -15.19 -39.64
C VAL A 546 1.68 -13.76 -39.18
N LEU A 547 1.36 -13.45 -37.91
CA LEU A 547 1.52 -12.10 -37.39
C LEU A 547 2.99 -11.61 -37.44
N ALA A 548 3.95 -12.51 -37.28
CA ALA A 548 5.38 -12.18 -37.37
C ALA A 548 5.78 -11.77 -38.80
N THR A 549 5.18 -12.40 -39.82
CA THR A 549 5.45 -12.08 -41.23
C THR A 549 4.90 -10.71 -41.66
N LEU A 550 3.92 -10.19 -40.91
CA LEU A 550 3.25 -8.92 -41.18
C LEU A 550 3.89 -7.71 -40.49
N ILE A 551 4.96 -7.93 -39.71
CA ILE A 551 5.65 -6.86 -38.97
C ILE A 551 6.11 -5.76 -39.94
N ASN A 552 6.84 -6.11 -40.98
CA ASN A 552 7.45 -5.13 -41.89
C ASN A 552 6.43 -4.42 -42.80
N SER A 553 5.27 -5.03 -43.05
CA SER A 553 4.26 -4.49 -43.97
C SER A 553 3.15 -3.71 -43.27
N CYS A 554 2.85 -4.02 -42.01
CA CYS A 554 1.74 -3.41 -41.27
C CYS A 554 2.18 -2.56 -40.07
N ALA A 555 3.47 -2.39 -39.83
CA ALA A 555 3.98 -1.49 -38.81
C ALA A 555 3.66 -0.01 -39.14
N VAL A 556 3.21 0.71 -38.11
CA VAL A 556 2.96 2.16 -38.17
C VAL A 556 3.77 2.94 -37.15
N PHE A 557 4.41 2.23 -36.22
CA PHE A 557 5.33 2.78 -35.24
C PHE A 557 6.32 1.68 -34.82
N GLU A 558 7.58 2.06 -34.69
CA GLU A 558 8.67 1.13 -34.38
C GLU A 558 9.71 1.78 -33.46
N THR A 559 10.25 0.96 -32.56
CA THR A 559 11.48 1.24 -31.80
C THR A 559 12.40 0.02 -31.86
N ASP A 560 13.53 0.08 -31.16
CA ASP A 560 14.47 -1.04 -31.08
C ASP A 560 13.82 -2.33 -30.55
N ASN A 561 12.91 -2.20 -29.57
CA ASN A 561 12.32 -3.36 -28.88
C ASN A 561 10.83 -3.58 -29.16
N LEU A 562 10.11 -2.55 -29.63
CA LEU A 562 8.65 -2.60 -29.81
C LEU A 562 8.24 -2.28 -31.25
N VAL A 563 7.16 -2.92 -31.69
CA VAL A 563 6.50 -2.64 -32.96
C VAL A 563 5.00 -2.51 -32.72
N LEU A 564 4.38 -1.50 -33.29
CA LEU A 564 2.93 -1.31 -33.28
C LEU A 564 2.38 -1.53 -34.69
N LEU A 565 1.52 -2.53 -34.83
CA LEU A 565 0.86 -2.87 -36.10
C LEU A 565 -0.52 -2.22 -36.17
N LYS A 566 -0.88 -1.67 -37.33
CA LYS A 566 -2.26 -1.22 -37.61
C LYS A 566 -3.07 -2.37 -38.17
N THR A 567 -4.13 -2.75 -37.45
CA THR A 567 -4.93 -3.95 -37.78
C THR A 567 -5.70 -3.84 -39.09
N GLU A 568 -6.00 -2.63 -39.57
CA GLU A 568 -6.60 -2.40 -40.89
C GLU A 568 -5.75 -3.01 -42.02
N CYS A 569 -4.42 -2.87 -41.94
CA CYS A 569 -3.50 -3.48 -42.90
C CYS A 569 -3.61 -5.03 -42.87
N ILE A 570 -3.70 -5.61 -41.68
CA ILE A 570 -3.82 -7.07 -41.49
C ILE A 570 -5.12 -7.62 -42.10
N LYS A 571 -6.24 -6.87 -42.02
CA LYS A 571 -7.53 -7.31 -42.54
C LYS A 571 -7.55 -7.49 -44.06
N VAL A 572 -6.73 -6.74 -44.79
CA VAL A 572 -6.68 -6.77 -46.26
C VAL A 572 -5.81 -7.92 -46.79
N VAL A 573 -4.98 -8.56 -45.95
CA VAL A 573 -4.15 -9.70 -46.34
C VAL A 573 -5.01 -10.91 -46.71
N THR A 574 -4.93 -11.37 -47.95
CA THR A 574 -5.53 -12.63 -48.41
C THR A 574 -4.54 -13.79 -48.23
N LYS A 575 -5.05 -15.01 -48.04
CA LYS A 575 -4.22 -16.21 -47.87
C LYS A 575 -3.47 -16.46 -49.19
N ASN A 576 -2.14 -16.51 -49.14
CA ASN A 576 -1.34 -17.07 -50.23
C ASN A 576 -1.47 -18.59 -50.27
#